data_AF-A0A1J5KA08-F1
#
_entry.id   AF-A0A1J5KA08-F1
#
_cell.length_a   1.000
_cell.length_b   1.000
_cell.length_c   1.000
_cell.angle_alpha   90.00
_cell.angle_beta   90.00
_cell.angle_gamma   90.00
#
_symmetry.space_group_name_H-M   'P 1'
#
loop_
_entity.id
_entity.type
_entity.pdbx_description
1 polymer ?
#
loop_
_entity_poly.entity_id
_entity_poly.type
_entity_poly.pdbx_seq_one_letter_code
_entity_poly.pdbx_strand_id
1 'polypeptide(L)'
;MDKTVEEGKTMAIVSYLTIIGCIIALVMNSEKKNYFSSFHIRQALGTILLFFILGYPIGYFNSWMISSAFYIFFFIIWVYGFLGAVQGKTYLVPVVGPFFQKTFKNL
;
A
#
# COMPACT_ATOMS: atom_id res chain seq x y z
N MET A 1 1.31 22.83 -3.39
CA MET A 1 1.95 21.52 -3.20
C MET A 1 2.66 21.20 -4.52
N ASP A 2 3.54 20.20 -4.62
CA ASP A 2 4.16 19.89 -5.92
C ASP A 2 3.06 19.46 -6.93
N LYS A 3 3.12 19.94 -8.18
CA LYS A 3 2.12 19.68 -9.22
C LYS A 3 1.91 18.17 -9.43
N THR A 4 3.01 17.39 -9.40
CA THR A 4 2.92 15.93 -9.51
C THR A 4 2.17 15.30 -8.35
N VAL A 5 2.34 15.83 -7.12
CA VAL A 5 1.62 15.34 -5.94
C VAL A 5 0.14 15.69 -6.04
N GLU A 6 -0.21 16.91 -6.44
CA GLU A 6 -1.60 17.35 -6.58
C GLU A 6 -2.38 16.49 -7.59
N GLU A 7 -1.80 16.23 -8.76
CA GLU A 7 -2.42 15.41 -9.81
C GLU A 7 -2.55 13.93 -9.43
N GLY A 8 -1.61 13.40 -8.63
CA GLY A 8 -1.56 11.99 -8.25
C GLY A 8 -2.33 11.64 -6.96
N LYS A 9 -2.68 12.64 -6.15
CA LYS A 9 -3.17 12.45 -4.78
C LYS A 9 -4.39 11.54 -4.69
N THR A 10 -5.36 11.75 -5.58
CA THR A 10 -6.60 10.95 -5.58
C THR A 10 -6.29 9.46 -5.78
N MET A 11 -5.47 9.11 -6.77
CA MET A 11 -5.17 7.71 -7.05
C MET A 11 -4.28 7.09 -5.97
N ALA A 12 -3.36 7.86 -5.41
CA ALA A 12 -2.54 7.44 -4.26
C ALA A 12 -3.39 7.12 -3.02
N ILE A 13 -4.47 7.85 -2.77
CA ILE A 13 -5.39 7.57 -1.64
C ILE A 13 -6.28 6.36 -1.98
N VAL A 14 -6.87 6.34 -3.18
CA VAL A 14 -7.74 5.25 -3.66
C VAL A 14 -7.03 3.90 -3.60
N SER A 15 -5.72 3.86 -3.85
CA SER A 15 -4.98 2.59 -3.83
C SER A 15 -4.99 1.87 -2.47
N TYR A 16 -5.22 2.58 -1.36
CA TYR A 16 -5.25 1.99 -0.01
C TYR A 16 -6.63 1.53 0.45
N LEU A 17 -7.72 1.92 -0.22
CA LEU A 17 -9.07 1.74 0.33
C LEU A 17 -9.49 0.26 0.39
N THR A 18 -9.29 -0.46 -0.71
CA THR A 18 -9.59 -1.89 -0.84
C THR A 18 -8.69 -2.48 -1.91
N ILE A 19 -8.70 -3.81 -2.06
CA ILE A 19 -8.06 -4.46 -3.21
C ILE A 19 -8.64 -3.94 -4.55
N ILE A 20 -9.94 -3.64 -4.59
CA ILE A 20 -10.60 -3.06 -5.77
C ILE A 20 -10.08 -1.65 -6.01
N GLY A 21 -9.98 -0.82 -4.97
CA GLY A 21 -9.39 0.52 -5.06
C GLY A 21 -7.95 0.49 -5.57
N CYS A 22 -7.14 -0.47 -5.10
CA CYS A 22 -5.78 -0.69 -5.58
C CYS A 22 -5.73 -1.02 -7.07
N ILE A 23 -6.62 -1.89 -7.55
CA ILE A 23 -6.70 -2.27 -8.98
C ILE A 23 -7.11 -1.05 -9.83
N ILE A 24 -8.13 -0.30 -9.40
CA ILE A 24 -8.56 0.93 -10.09
C ILE A 24 -7.40 1.93 -10.17
N ALA A 25 -6.69 2.13 -9.06
CA ALA A 25 -5.54 3.03 -9.00
C ALA A 25 -4.43 2.61 -9.95
N LEU A 26 -4.12 1.33 -9.99
CA LEU A 26 -3.11 0.76 -10.89
C LEU A 26 -3.48 0.99 -12.36
N VAL A 27 -4.71 0.65 -12.76
CA VAL A 27 -5.18 0.81 -14.15
C VAL A 27 -5.15 2.28 -14.57
N MET A 28 -5.73 3.17 -13.77
CA MET A 28 -5.79 4.60 -14.10
C MET A 28 -4.42 5.28 -14.12
N ASN A 29 -3.50 4.81 -13.27
CA ASN A 29 -2.15 5.35 -13.27
C ASN A 29 -1.26 4.76 -14.36
N SER A 30 -1.62 3.62 -14.97
CA SER A 30 -0.85 3.06 -16.10
C SER A 30 -0.86 3.98 -17.33
N GLU A 31 -1.94 4.76 -17.51
CA GLU A 31 -2.06 5.77 -18.56
C GLU A 31 -1.35 7.07 -18.18
N LYS A 32 -1.60 7.58 -16.97
CA LYS A 32 -1.08 8.88 -16.50
C LYS A 32 0.40 8.84 -16.10
N LYS A 33 0.89 7.68 -15.65
CA LYS A 33 2.26 7.41 -15.17
C LYS A 33 2.76 8.43 -14.14
N ASN A 34 1.88 8.84 -13.21
CA ASN A 34 2.24 9.80 -12.18
C ASN A 34 3.13 9.14 -11.12
N TYR A 35 4.28 9.74 -10.83
CA TYR A 35 5.26 9.19 -9.88
C TYR A 35 4.72 9.03 -8.46
N PHE A 36 3.98 10.02 -7.95
CA PHE A 36 3.41 10.00 -6.60
C PHE A 36 2.38 8.88 -6.47
N SER A 37 1.48 8.77 -7.45
CA SER A 37 0.53 7.65 -7.54
C SER A 37 1.25 6.30 -7.61
N SER A 38 2.22 6.13 -8.51
CA SER A 38 2.97 4.87 -8.65
C SER A 38 3.65 4.47 -7.34
N PHE A 39 4.25 5.41 -6.62
CA PHE A 39 4.89 5.14 -5.34
C PHE A 39 3.89 4.52 -4.34
N HIS A 40 2.73 5.14 -4.16
CA HIS A 40 1.71 4.69 -3.21
C HIS A 40 0.97 3.43 -3.68
N ILE A 41 0.74 3.25 -4.98
CA ILE A 41 0.17 2.03 -5.56
C ILE A 41 1.08 0.84 -5.27
N ARG A 42 2.40 0.97 -5.44
CA ARG A 42 3.36 -0.10 -5.14
C ARG A 42 3.35 -0.48 -3.65
N GLN A 43 3.30 0.50 -2.75
CA GLN A 43 3.18 0.26 -1.30
C GLN A 43 1.87 -0.44 -0.93
N ALA A 44 0.74 0.07 -1.44
CA ALA A 44 -0.58 -0.46 -1.15
C ALA A 44 -0.74 -1.89 -1.69
N LEU A 45 -0.38 -2.12 -2.95
CA LEU A 45 -0.41 -3.44 -3.58
C LEU A 45 0.45 -4.44 -2.81
N GLY A 46 1.68 -4.07 -2.48
CA GLY A 46 2.58 -4.92 -1.70
C GLY A 46 2.02 -5.27 -0.33
N THR A 47 1.43 -4.30 0.36
CA THR A 47 0.80 -4.52 1.67
C THR A 47 -0.38 -5.48 1.57
N ILE A 48 -1.26 -5.30 0.58
CA ILE A 48 -2.44 -6.14 0.35
C ILE A 48 -2.01 -7.58 0.01
N LEU A 49 -1.06 -7.75 -0.91
CA LEU A 49 -0.57 -9.07 -1.30
C LEU A 49 0.10 -9.78 -0.13
N LEU A 50 0.97 -9.08 0.61
CA LEU A 50 1.63 -9.66 1.78
C LEU A 50 0.62 -10.07 2.86
N PHE A 51 -0.44 -9.27 3.06
CA PHE A 51 -1.53 -9.59 3.99
C PHE A 51 -2.22 -10.90 3.60
N PHE A 52 -2.58 -11.08 2.33
CA PHE A 52 -3.24 -12.32 1.90
C PHE A 52 -2.31 -13.54 1.93
N ILE A 53 -1.04 -13.38 1.55
CA ILE A 53 -0.04 -14.46 1.58
C ILE A 53 0.19 -14.94 3.00
N LEU A 54 0.32 -14.03 3.97
CA LEU A 54 0.59 -14.37 5.37
C LEU A 54 -0.69 -14.66 6.17
N GLY A 55 -1.85 -14.18 5.75
CA GLY A 55 -3.11 -14.40 6.46
C GLY A 55 -3.53 -15.87 6.51
N TYR A 56 -3.31 -16.62 5.42
CA TYR A 56 -3.63 -18.05 5.36
C TYR A 56 -2.85 -18.89 6.39
N PRO A 57 -1.51 -18.84 6.47
CA PRO A 57 -0.76 -19.59 7.48
C PRO A 57 -1.06 -19.14 8.92
N ILE A 58 -1.33 -17.85 9.15
CA ILE A 58 -1.64 -17.30 10.47
C ILE A 58 -2.92 -17.94 11.06
N GLY A 59 -3.90 -18.28 10.24
CA GLY A 59 -5.13 -18.94 10.68
C GLY A 59 -4.90 -20.31 11.34
N TYR A 60 -3.86 -21.05 10.95
CA TYR A 60 -3.58 -22.39 11.49
C TYR A 60 -3.10 -22.40 12.94
N PHE A 61 -2.54 -21.29 13.43
CA PHE A 61 -2.04 -21.22 14.79
C PHE A 61 -3.15 -21.21 15.86
N ASN A 62 -4.41 -20.94 15.46
CA ASN A 62 -5.59 -20.89 16.33
C ASN A 62 -5.34 -20.15 17.66
N SER A 63 -4.62 -19.03 17.60
CA SER A 63 -4.19 -18.25 18.76
C SER A 63 -4.56 -16.79 18.58
N TRP A 64 -5.41 -16.29 19.46
CA TRP A 64 -5.82 -14.88 19.48
C TRP A 64 -4.64 -13.92 19.56
N MET A 65 -3.59 -14.28 20.29
CA MET A 65 -2.37 -13.47 20.40
C MET A 65 -1.67 -13.34 19.04
N ILE A 66 -1.55 -14.44 18.28
CA ILE A 66 -0.88 -14.45 16.98
C ILE A 66 -1.72 -13.70 15.94
N SER A 67 -3.02 -13.97 15.88
CA SER A 67 -3.93 -13.30 14.94
C SER A 67 -4.03 -11.80 15.22
N SER A 68 -4.15 -11.38 16.48
CA SER A 68 -4.21 -9.95 16.83
C SER A 68 -2.90 -9.23 16.51
N ALA A 69 -1.74 -9.81 16.82
CA ALA A 69 -0.44 -9.25 16.47
C ALA A 69 -0.30 -9.06 14.95
N PHE A 70 -0.75 -10.04 14.16
CA PHE A 70 -0.79 -9.96 12.70
C PHE A 70 -1.65 -8.78 12.21
N TYR A 71 -2.90 -8.67 12.67
CA TYR A 71 -3.79 -7.57 12.24
C TYR A 71 -3.26 -6.20 12.67
N ILE A 72 -2.73 -6.07 13.89
CA ILE A 72 -2.14 -4.81 14.39
C ILE A 72 -0.94 -4.41 13.53
N PHE A 73 -0.04 -5.36 13.24
CA PHE A 73 1.13 -5.10 12.39
C PHE A 73 0.70 -4.56 11.02
N PHE A 74 -0.23 -5.25 10.35
CA PHE A 74 -0.73 -4.83 9.03
C PHE A 74 -1.48 -3.50 9.07
N PHE A 75 -2.24 -3.26 10.13
CA PHE A 75 -2.93 -1.99 10.32
C PHE A 75 -1.95 -0.83 10.47
N ILE A 76 -0.88 -0.99 11.26
CA ILE A 76 0.14 0.05 11.45
C ILE A 76 0.83 0.40 10.14
N ILE A 77 1.29 -0.61 9.38
CA ILE A 77 1.99 -0.34 8.10
C ILE A 77 1.04 0.27 7.05
N TRP A 78 -0.22 -0.16 7.03
CA TRP A 78 -1.25 0.41 6.16
C TRP A 78 -1.53 1.87 6.51
N VAL A 79 -1.75 2.19 7.80
CA VAL A 79 -1.99 3.56 8.27
C VAL A 79 -0.79 4.45 7.93
N TYR A 80 0.44 3.96 8.13
CA TYR A 80 1.65 4.73 7.82
C TYR A 80 1.72 5.11 6.34
N GLY A 81 1.50 4.16 5.43
CA GLY A 81 1.47 4.43 3.98
C GLY A 81 0.32 5.34 3.56
N PHE A 82 -0.87 5.12 4.13
CA PHE A 82 -2.07 5.91 3.87
C PHE A 82 -1.91 7.37 4.32
N LEU A 83 -1.39 7.60 5.53
CA LEU A 83 -1.11 8.95 6.03
C LEU A 83 -0.11 9.68 5.14
N GLY A 84 0.90 8.99 4.62
CA GLY A 84 1.79 9.55 3.60
C GLY A 84 1.03 10.05 2.36
N ALA A 85 0.12 9.24 1.83
CA ALA A 85 -0.70 9.61 0.67
C ALA A 85 -1.57 10.86 0.95
N VAL A 86 -2.23 10.88 2.10
CA VAL A 86 -3.07 12.00 2.55
C VAL A 86 -2.25 13.29 2.74
N GLN A 87 -1.04 13.17 3.27
CA GLN A 87 -0.14 14.30 3.51
C GLN A 87 0.62 14.74 2.26
N GLY A 88 0.51 14.01 1.14
CA GLY A 88 1.28 14.32 -0.08
C GLY A 88 2.77 13.98 0.05
N LYS A 89 3.12 13.02 0.89
CA LYS A 89 4.51 12.62 1.17
C LYS A 89 4.75 11.16 0.85
N THR A 90 5.85 10.88 0.17
CA THR A 90 6.29 9.53 -0.22
C THR A 90 6.99 8.81 0.93
N TYR A 91 6.28 8.64 2.05
CA TYR A 91 6.79 7.88 3.19
C TYR A 91 6.93 6.41 2.85
N LEU A 92 8.17 5.92 2.94
CA LEU A 92 8.47 4.52 2.72
C LEU A 92 8.08 3.74 3.97
N VAL A 93 7.13 2.81 3.81
CA VAL A 93 6.71 1.93 4.91
C VAL A 93 7.95 1.23 5.49
N PRO A 94 8.22 1.34 6.80
CA PRO A 94 9.38 0.72 7.41
C PRO A 94 9.39 -0.79 7.18
N VAL A 95 10.59 -1.38 7.10
CA VAL A 95 10.83 -2.83 6.91
C VAL A 95 10.43 -3.36 5.53
N VAL A 96 9.18 -3.20 5.12
CA VAL A 96 8.61 -3.83 3.90
C VAL A 96 8.54 -2.91 2.70
N GLY A 97 8.52 -1.60 2.91
CA GLY A 97 8.39 -0.61 1.85
C GLY A 97 9.50 -0.66 0.79
N PRO A 98 10.80 -0.78 1.15
CA PRO A 98 11.86 -0.95 0.15
C PRO A 98 11.66 -2.19 -0.73
N PHE A 99 11.21 -3.29 -0.13
CA PHE A 99 10.92 -4.52 -0.85
C PHE A 99 9.78 -4.31 -1.86
N PHE A 100 8.68 -3.65 -1.45
CA PHE A 100 7.56 -3.35 -2.36
C PHE A 100 7.98 -2.45 -3.53
N GLN A 101 8.75 -1.38 -3.27
CA GLN A 101 9.23 -0.50 -4.34
C GLN A 101 10.14 -1.24 -5.33
N LYS A 102 10.98 -2.16 -4.85
CA LYS A 102 11.86 -2.96 -5.71
C LYS A 102 11.09 -3.99 -6.52
N THR A 103 10.21 -4.74 -5.89
CA THR A 103 9.43 -5.83 -6.52
C THR A 103 8.48 -5.29 -7.58
N PHE A 104 7.84 -4.16 -7.30
CA PHE A 104 6.85 -3.57 -8.19
C PHE A 104 7.38 -2.41 -9.03
N LYS A 105 8.71 -2.26 -9.20
CA LYS A 105 9.34 -1.11 -9.87
C LYS A 105 8.85 -0.81 -11.30
N ASN A 106 8.24 -1.80 -11.96
CA ASN A 106 7.71 -1.69 -13.32
C ASN A 106 6.22 -1.26 -13.36
N LEU A 107 5.58 -1.05 -12.20
CA LEU A 107 4.27 -0.44 -12.05
C LEU A 107 4.35 1.09 -11.94
#